data_AF-X6LR65-F1
#
_entry.id   AF-X6LR65-F1
#
_cell.length_a   1.000
_cell.length_b   1.000
_cell.length_c   1.000
_cell.angle_alpha   90.00
_cell.angle_beta   90.00
_cell.angle_gamma   90.00
#
_symmetry.space_group_name_H-M   'P 1'
#
loop_
_entity.id
_entity.type
_entity.pdbx_description
1 polymer ?
#
loop_
_entity_poly.entity_id
_entity_poly.type
_entity_poly.pdbx_seq_one_letter_code
_entity_poly.pdbx_strand_id
1 'polypeptide(L)'
;MQQRSVEDILLDLAPQSDAKEIEGSFFEKHQNILDTLSILAFVNVLLIIYQNGGLKVVSNFKYFKSKEKNNQEYQQLFERALRNSELVTMEIPNITTNQLLLAAIEPQLYVVQTRSRSLFPFSHCLHKWCQQQFSSNKDLVGFRITHYVVTLEQIPIANDCLKKWENVCSEKANRIYAMDLVQMYFSWCLRTYKQQRILRDIIVAMAQLSCGKTSIAAIEVTMHCFRRTITHYMRMIATYFVFHKELKYVYAYNKEEEERRKEKKKGILMQMG
;
A
#
# COMPACT_ATOMS: atom_id res chain seq x y z
N MET A 1 21.40 24.90 6.73
CA MET A 1 20.14 25.63 6.98
C MET A 1 20.23 26.22 8.38
N GLN A 2 20.22 27.54 8.53
CA GLN A 2 20.14 28.18 9.85
C GLN A 2 18.77 27.85 10.46
N GLN A 3 18.76 27.25 11.64
CA GLN A 3 17.54 27.08 12.43
C GLN A 3 17.09 28.47 12.89
N ARG A 4 16.03 29.01 12.29
CA ARG A 4 15.32 30.18 12.83
C ARG A 4 14.58 29.76 14.10
N SER A 5 14.53 30.63 15.10
CA SER A 5 13.70 30.40 16.28
C SER A 5 12.24 30.34 15.85
N VAL A 6 11.43 29.53 16.54
CA VAL A 6 9.97 29.53 16.36
C VAL A 6 9.42 30.94 16.61
N GLU A 7 10.02 31.69 17.52
CA GLU A 7 9.66 33.09 17.82
C GLU A 7 9.92 34.01 16.63
N ASP A 8 11.02 33.84 15.89
CA ASP A 8 11.33 34.64 14.71
C ASP A 8 10.31 34.42 13.59
N ILE A 9 9.86 33.16 13.42
CA ILE A 9 8.85 32.80 12.41
C ILE A 9 7.48 33.36 12.80
N LEU A 10 7.14 33.34 14.09
CA LEU A 10 5.88 33.86 14.60
C LEU A 10 5.82 35.40 14.53
N LEU A 11 6.95 36.08 14.76
CA LEU A 11 7.08 37.54 14.59
C LEU A 11 6.92 37.99 13.13
N ASP A 12 7.48 37.22 12.17
CA ASP A 12 7.30 37.46 10.74
C ASP A 12 5.84 37.27 10.27
N LEU A 13 5.05 36.48 11.02
CA LEU A 13 3.63 36.17 10.72
C LEU A 13 2.62 37.11 11.42
N ALA A 14 3.06 37.88 12.41
CA ALA A 14 2.22 38.86 13.09
C ALA A 14 1.95 40.07 12.17
N PRO A 15 0.73 40.64 12.14
CA PRO A 15 0.43 41.78 11.29
C PRO A 15 1.30 42.99 11.69
N GLN A 16 2.11 43.49 10.74
CA GLN A 16 2.97 44.68 10.89
C GLN A 16 2.20 46.01 10.86
N SER A 17 0.96 46.02 11.36
CA SER A 17 0.19 47.25 11.53
C SER A 17 0.13 47.58 13.02
N ASP A 18 0.22 48.88 13.35
CA ASP A 18 0.10 49.51 14.68
C ASP A 18 -1.03 48.93 15.58
N ALA A 19 -0.88 47.69 16.02
CA ALA A 19 -1.87 46.96 16.79
C ALA A 19 -1.49 47.11 18.25
N LYS A 20 -2.35 47.83 18.99
CA LYS A 20 -2.46 47.80 20.45
C LYS A 20 -2.01 46.45 20.97
N GLU A 21 -1.08 46.45 21.93
CA GLU A 21 -0.67 45.24 22.64
C GLU A 21 -1.93 44.44 22.98
N ILE A 22 -2.12 43.33 22.27
CA ILE A 22 -3.19 42.40 22.59
C ILE A 22 -2.75 41.83 23.94
N GLU A 23 -3.31 42.33 25.05
CA GLU A 23 -3.11 41.75 26.37
C GLU A 23 -3.62 40.31 26.35
N GLY A 24 -2.80 39.39 26.84
CA GLY A 24 -3.10 37.96 26.80
C GLY A 24 -1.85 37.11 26.90
N SER A 25 -2.04 35.84 27.21
CA SER A 25 -0.97 34.84 27.23
C SER A 25 -0.40 34.62 25.83
N PHE A 26 0.83 34.10 25.73
CA PHE A 26 1.47 33.76 24.44
C PHE A 26 0.56 32.90 23.55
N PHE A 27 -0.16 31.93 24.16
CA PHE A 27 -1.11 31.07 23.47
C PHE A 27 -2.28 31.86 22.89
N GLU A 28 -2.91 32.75 23.66
CA GLU A 28 -4.02 33.57 23.14
C GLU A 28 -3.57 34.47 21.97
N LYS A 29 -2.35 35.00 22.03
CA LYS A 29 -1.79 35.84 20.95
C LYS A 29 -1.49 35.08 19.66
N HIS A 30 -1.12 33.80 19.76
CA HIS A 30 -0.64 33.00 18.60
C HIS A 30 -1.52 31.79 18.30
N GLN A 31 -2.69 31.66 18.95
CA GLN A 31 -3.56 30.49 18.88
C GLN A 31 -3.86 30.10 17.43
N ASN A 32 -4.26 31.07 16.60
CA ASN A 32 -4.59 30.83 15.20
C ASN A 32 -3.38 30.29 14.40
N ILE A 33 -2.17 30.78 14.68
CA ILE A 33 -0.95 30.34 14.00
C ILE A 33 -0.57 28.92 14.46
N LEU A 34 -0.62 28.66 15.77
CA LEU A 34 -0.36 27.35 16.35
C LEU A 34 -1.37 26.31 15.88
N ASP A 35 -2.66 26.66 15.81
CA ASP A 35 -3.73 25.81 15.30
C ASP A 35 -3.53 25.51 13.82
N THR A 36 -3.17 26.52 13.02
CA THR A 36 -2.91 26.32 11.58
C THR A 36 -1.70 25.43 11.35
N LEU A 37 -0.59 25.66 12.05
CA LEU A 37 0.60 24.81 11.98
C LEU A 37 0.29 23.38 12.41
N SER A 38 -0.49 23.21 13.49
CA SER A 38 -0.93 21.91 13.97
C SER A 38 -1.79 21.21 12.92
N ILE A 39 -2.79 21.88 12.36
CA ILE A 39 -3.65 21.34 11.30
C ILE A 39 -2.81 20.89 10.10
N LEU A 40 -1.87 21.71 9.64
CA LEU A 40 -1.02 21.38 8.49
C LEU A 40 -0.11 20.17 8.78
N ALA A 41 0.48 20.12 9.98
CA ALA A 41 1.26 18.96 10.42
C ALA A 41 0.38 17.68 10.47
N PHE A 42 -0.82 17.78 11.05
CA PHE A 42 -1.77 16.67 11.11
C PHE A 42 -2.23 16.24 9.72
N VAL A 43 -2.54 17.17 8.82
CA VAL A 43 -2.92 16.87 7.44
C VAL A 43 -1.80 16.13 6.73
N ASN A 44 -0.54 16.55 6.87
CA ASN A 44 0.60 15.84 6.28
C ASN A 44 0.72 14.41 6.79
N VAL A 45 0.64 14.21 8.11
CA VAL A 45 0.68 12.88 8.72
C VAL A 45 -0.49 12.02 8.22
N LEU A 46 -1.71 12.55 8.28
CA LEU A 46 -2.93 11.86 7.85
C LEU A 46 -2.93 11.53 6.36
N LEU A 47 -2.41 12.42 5.52
CA LEU A 47 -2.28 12.23 4.08
C LEU A 47 -1.41 11.01 3.78
N ILE A 48 -0.25 10.91 4.43
CA ILE A 48 0.68 9.80 4.25
C ILE A 48 0.06 8.50 4.75
N ILE A 49 -0.60 8.52 5.91
CA ILE A 49 -1.32 7.36 6.44
C ILE A 49 -2.43 6.93 5.48
N TYR A 50 -3.20 7.86 4.93
CA TYR A 50 -4.30 7.57 4.00
C TYR A 50 -3.78 6.96 2.70
N GLN A 51 -2.79 7.59 2.06
CA GLN A 51 -2.26 7.16 0.77
C GLN A 51 -1.66 5.76 0.82
N ASN A 52 -1.11 5.37 1.97
CA ASN A 52 -0.47 4.07 2.17
C ASN A 52 -1.39 3.02 2.82
N GLY A 53 -2.72 3.22 2.75
CA GLY A 53 -3.72 2.25 3.20
C GLY A 53 -3.83 2.15 4.72
N GLY A 54 -3.10 2.97 5.46
CA GLY A 54 -3.07 3.00 6.92
C GLY A 54 -4.45 3.23 7.52
N LEU A 55 -5.23 4.19 6.98
CA LEU A 55 -6.56 4.49 7.51
C LEU A 55 -7.61 3.40 7.26
N LYS A 56 -7.46 2.59 6.20
CA LYS A 56 -8.33 1.44 5.94
C LYS A 56 -8.06 0.30 6.92
N VAL A 57 -6.81 0.17 7.35
CA VAL A 57 -6.43 -0.74 8.44
C VAL A 57 -6.95 -0.19 9.77
N VAL A 58 -6.77 1.12 10.04
CA VAL A 58 -7.31 1.84 11.22
C VAL A 58 -8.83 1.64 11.37
N SER A 59 -9.60 1.78 10.29
CA SER A 59 -11.05 1.55 10.29
C SER A 59 -11.43 0.07 10.38
N ASN A 60 -10.62 -0.82 9.80
CA ASN A 60 -10.78 -2.27 9.98
C ASN A 60 -10.50 -2.72 11.42
N PHE A 61 -9.70 -2.02 12.24
CA PHE A 61 -9.58 -2.38 13.67
C PHE A 61 -10.93 -2.33 14.39
N LYS A 62 -11.85 -1.41 14.01
CA LYS A 62 -13.23 -1.42 14.53
C LYS A 62 -14.00 -2.65 14.07
N TYR A 63 -13.82 -3.13 12.84
CA TYR A 63 -14.46 -4.35 12.32
C TYR A 63 -13.92 -5.63 12.97
N PHE A 64 -12.65 -5.63 13.39
CA PHE A 64 -11.99 -6.74 14.08
C PHE A 64 -12.05 -6.65 15.62
N LYS A 65 -12.66 -5.62 16.22
CA LYS A 65 -12.93 -5.56 17.68
C LYS A 65 -13.74 -6.75 18.19
N SER A 66 -14.41 -7.51 17.32
CA SER A 66 -15.11 -8.75 17.68
C SER A 66 -14.20 -9.98 17.86
N LYS A 67 -12.89 -9.89 17.56
CA LYS A 67 -11.91 -10.97 17.78
C LYS A 67 -10.57 -10.41 18.29
N GLU A 68 -10.45 -10.27 19.60
CA GLU A 68 -9.38 -9.54 20.33
C GLU A 68 -7.92 -9.92 20.01
N LYS A 69 -7.62 -11.12 19.47
CA LYS A 69 -6.22 -11.55 19.25
C LYS A 69 -5.57 -11.10 17.93
N ASN A 70 -6.33 -10.90 16.85
CA ASN A 70 -5.72 -10.61 15.52
C ASN A 70 -5.42 -9.12 15.29
N ASN A 71 -5.91 -8.22 16.16
CA ASN A 71 -5.75 -6.78 15.98
C ASN A 71 -4.39 -6.26 16.47
N GLN A 72 -3.76 -6.90 17.44
CA GLN A 72 -2.48 -6.41 17.97
C GLN A 72 -1.36 -6.48 16.93
N GLU A 73 -1.35 -7.49 16.07
CA GLU A 73 -0.36 -7.68 14.99
C GLU A 73 -0.31 -6.46 14.03
N TYR A 74 -1.47 -6.09 13.48
CA TYR A 74 -1.56 -4.96 12.55
C TYR A 74 -1.29 -3.62 13.23
N GLN A 75 -1.68 -3.47 14.49
CA GLN A 75 -1.44 -2.24 15.24
C GLN A 75 0.06 -2.05 15.48
N GLN A 76 0.75 -3.09 15.95
CA GLN A 76 2.19 -3.04 16.18
C GLN A 76 2.95 -2.75 14.89
N LEU A 77 2.57 -3.38 13.77
CA LEU A 77 3.22 -3.14 12.49
C LEU A 77 2.95 -1.71 11.97
N PHE A 78 1.72 -1.21 12.14
CA PHE A 78 1.36 0.16 11.80
C PHE A 78 2.18 1.18 12.61
N GLU A 79 2.25 1.03 13.94
CA GLU A 79 3.00 1.91 14.82
C GLU A 79 4.50 1.85 14.53
N ARG A 80 5.07 0.65 14.31
CA ARG A 80 6.48 0.48 13.96
C ARG A 80 6.83 1.12 12.62
N ALA A 81 5.98 0.94 11.61
CA ALA A 81 6.17 1.55 10.30
C ALA A 81 6.16 3.08 10.40
N LEU A 82 5.22 3.66 11.15
CA LEU A 82 5.15 5.11 11.33
C LEU A 82 6.32 5.70 12.12
N ARG A 83 6.91 4.94 13.05
CA ARG A 83 8.09 5.37 13.81
C ARG A 83 9.38 5.36 12.97
N ASN A 84 9.38 4.72 11.80
CA ASN A 84 10.54 4.70 10.92
C ASN A 84 10.40 5.69 9.77
N SER A 85 11.16 6.78 9.88
CA SER A 85 11.23 7.84 8.86
C SER A 85 11.85 7.39 7.53
N GLU A 86 12.65 6.33 7.51
CA GLU A 86 13.17 5.72 6.28
C GLU A 86 12.10 4.92 5.54
N LEU A 87 11.16 4.30 6.27
CA LEU A 87 10.08 3.51 5.71
C LEU A 87 8.90 4.39 5.30
N VAL A 88 8.44 5.24 6.22
CA VAL A 88 7.39 6.23 5.98
C VAL A 88 8.01 7.61 6.00
N THR A 89 8.47 8.07 4.85
CA THR A 89 9.02 9.42 4.73
C THR A 89 7.91 10.45 4.90
N MET A 90 7.98 11.20 5.99
CA MET A 90 7.14 12.38 6.19
C MET A 90 7.86 13.60 5.69
N GLU A 91 7.39 14.13 4.55
CA GLU A 91 7.88 15.39 4.05
C GLU A 91 7.37 16.52 4.96
N ILE A 92 8.30 17.38 5.37
CA ILE A 92 7.95 18.62 6.05
C ILE A 92 7.14 19.43 5.04
N PRO A 93 5.93 19.89 5.40
CA PRO A 93 5.12 20.69 4.50
C PRO A 93 5.94 21.93 4.09
N ASN A 94 6.26 22.04 2.80
CA ASN A 94 6.92 23.23 2.27
C ASN A 94 5.87 24.34 2.10
N ILE A 95 5.48 24.94 3.22
CA ILE A 95 4.41 25.94 3.28
C ILE A 95 5.06 27.29 3.51
N THR A 96 4.86 28.18 2.55
CA THR A 96 5.25 29.58 2.66
C THR A 96 4.30 30.33 3.61
N THR A 97 4.78 31.41 4.21
CA THR A 97 4.03 32.33 5.09
C THR A 97 2.66 32.72 4.50
N ASN A 98 2.60 32.98 3.19
CA ASN A 98 1.38 33.35 2.48
C ASN A 98 0.38 32.19 2.33
N GLN A 99 0.87 30.97 2.15
CA GLN A 99 0.03 29.76 2.09
C GLN A 99 -0.54 29.40 3.46
N LEU A 100 0.20 29.70 4.54
CA LEU A 100 -0.24 29.54 5.92
C LEU A 100 -1.41 30.49 6.24
N LEU A 101 -1.29 31.76 5.83
CA LEU A 101 -2.36 32.77 5.91
C LEU A 101 -3.62 32.36 5.12
N LEU A 102 -3.44 31.85 3.90
CA LEU A 102 -4.56 31.35 3.08
C LEU A 102 -5.24 30.12 3.70
N ALA A 103 -4.47 29.18 4.26
CA ALA A 103 -5.01 27.98 4.90
C ALA A 103 -5.79 28.29 6.18
N ALA A 104 -5.42 29.36 6.90
CA ALA A 104 -6.14 29.83 8.09
C ALA A 104 -7.49 30.48 7.77
N ILE A 105 -7.63 31.07 6.57
CA ILE A 105 -8.85 31.77 6.13
C ILE A 105 -9.80 30.81 5.40
N GLU A 106 -9.27 29.87 4.61
CA GLU A 106 -10.07 28.93 3.82
C GLU A 106 -9.45 27.53 3.82
N PRO A 107 -10.13 26.51 4.40
CA PRO A 107 -9.61 25.16 4.44
C PRO A 107 -9.51 24.58 3.03
N GLN A 108 -8.29 24.43 2.53
CA GLN A 108 -8.05 23.88 1.18
C GLN A 108 -8.33 22.38 1.16
N LEU A 109 -9.14 21.94 0.18
CA LEU A 109 -9.36 20.53 -0.10
C LEU A 109 -8.11 19.92 -0.74
N TYR A 110 -7.46 19.00 -0.04
CA TYR A 110 -6.30 18.29 -0.57
C TYR A 110 -6.75 17.17 -1.51
N VAL A 111 -6.31 17.24 -2.77
CA VAL A 111 -6.50 16.15 -3.73
C VAL A 111 -5.59 15.00 -3.34
N VAL A 112 -6.18 13.98 -2.72
CA VAL A 112 -5.44 12.79 -2.33
C VAL A 112 -5.39 11.82 -3.50
N GLN A 113 -4.19 11.53 -3.99
CA GLN A 113 -4.02 10.42 -4.92
C GLN A 113 -4.37 9.13 -4.19
N THR A 114 -5.47 8.48 -4.58
CA THR A 114 -5.86 7.15 -4.08
C THR A 114 -4.90 6.09 -4.64
N ARG A 115 -3.65 6.12 -4.16
CA ARG A 115 -2.57 5.27 -4.68
C ARG A 115 -2.73 3.80 -4.27
N SER A 116 -3.49 3.50 -3.22
CA SER A 116 -3.54 2.15 -2.71
C SER A 116 -4.95 1.61 -2.50
N ARG A 117 -5.23 0.48 -3.16
CA ARG A 117 -6.27 -0.47 -2.75
C ARG A 117 -5.78 -1.38 -1.62
N SER A 118 -4.57 -1.12 -1.11
CA SER A 118 -3.87 -1.91 -0.11
C SER A 118 -4.74 -2.21 1.09
N LEU A 119 -4.71 -3.49 1.47
CA LEU A 119 -5.38 -4.02 2.65
C LEU A 119 -4.39 -4.25 3.79
N PHE A 120 -3.10 -4.30 3.47
CA PHE A 120 -2.00 -4.39 4.41
C PHE A 120 -1.41 -2.99 4.67
N PRO A 121 -1.16 -2.61 5.93
CA PRO A 121 -0.68 -1.27 6.26
C PRO A 121 0.70 -1.03 5.68
N PHE A 122 0.85 0.08 4.94
CA PHE A 122 2.13 0.51 4.37
C PHE A 122 2.78 -0.52 3.45
N SER A 123 2.01 -1.38 2.79
CA SER A 123 2.56 -2.45 1.93
C SER A 123 3.51 -1.94 0.85
N HIS A 124 3.19 -0.78 0.25
CA HIS A 124 4.04 -0.11 -0.72
C HIS A 124 5.35 0.42 -0.13
N CYS A 125 5.26 1.12 0.99
CA CYS A 125 6.43 1.64 1.69
C CYS A 125 7.37 0.51 2.11
N LEU A 126 6.82 -0.57 2.69
CA LEU A 126 7.56 -1.76 3.06
C LEU A 126 8.27 -2.38 1.85
N HIS A 127 7.57 -2.56 0.74
CA HIS A 127 8.18 -3.10 -0.47
C HIS A 127 9.34 -2.22 -0.94
N LYS A 128 9.12 -0.90 -1.08
CA LYS A 128 10.17 0.03 -1.49
C LYS A 128 11.38 0.00 -0.57
N TRP A 129 11.15 0.01 0.74
CA TRP A 129 12.20 -0.06 1.75
C TRP A 129 12.99 -1.38 1.61
N CYS A 130 12.32 -2.53 1.46
CA CYS A 130 12.99 -3.81 1.23
C CYS A 130 13.84 -3.80 -0.06
N GLN A 131 13.35 -3.20 -1.15
CA GLN A 131 14.12 -3.06 -2.39
C GLN A 131 15.36 -2.16 -2.22
N GLN A 132 15.27 -1.12 -1.39
CA GLN A 132 16.44 -0.31 -1.02
C GLN A 132 17.45 -1.13 -0.23
N GLN A 133 17.00 -1.97 0.72
CA GLN A 133 17.89 -2.86 1.46
C GLN A 133 18.65 -3.80 0.52
N PHE A 134 17.96 -4.44 -0.45
CA PHE A 134 18.62 -5.29 -1.45
C PHE A 134 19.66 -4.55 -2.32
N SER A 135 19.49 -3.24 -2.51
CA SER A 135 20.39 -2.43 -3.34
C SER A 135 21.59 -1.90 -2.56
N SER A 136 21.39 -1.56 -1.29
CA SER A 136 22.39 -0.83 -0.48
C SER A 136 23.17 -1.73 0.48
N ASN A 137 22.63 -2.90 0.85
CA ASN A 137 23.24 -3.76 1.86
C ASN A 137 24.18 -4.80 1.22
N LYS A 138 25.48 -4.63 1.45
CA LYS A 138 26.53 -5.54 0.95
C LYS A 138 26.46 -6.94 1.57
N ASP A 139 25.80 -7.10 2.71
CA ASP A 139 25.60 -8.40 3.36
C ASP A 139 24.50 -9.22 2.67
N LEU A 140 23.66 -8.58 1.84
CA LEU A 140 22.71 -9.25 0.95
C LEU A 140 23.38 -9.73 -0.35
N VAL A 141 24.68 -10.08 -0.32
CA VAL A 141 25.41 -10.65 -1.47
C VAL A 141 25.55 -12.19 -1.35
N GLY A 142 24.79 -12.81 -0.45
CA GLY A 142 24.81 -14.26 -0.25
C GLY A 142 24.24 -15.06 -1.43
N PHE A 143 24.84 -16.20 -1.78
CA PHE A 143 24.37 -17.05 -2.89
C PHE A 143 23.08 -17.83 -2.60
N ARG A 144 22.62 -17.88 -1.34
CA ARG A 144 21.45 -18.69 -0.92
C ARG A 144 20.27 -17.81 -0.54
N ILE A 145 19.09 -18.14 -1.05
CA ILE A 145 17.82 -17.45 -0.76
C ILE A 145 17.52 -17.40 0.74
N THR A 146 17.83 -18.47 1.46
CA THR A 146 17.64 -18.51 2.92
C THR A 146 18.50 -17.49 3.66
N HIS A 147 19.70 -17.17 3.15
CA HIS A 147 20.55 -16.13 3.70
C HIS A 147 19.90 -14.75 3.53
N TYR A 148 19.40 -14.43 2.34
CA TYR A 148 18.67 -13.19 2.09
C TYR A 148 17.52 -12.98 3.08
N VAL A 149 16.73 -14.02 3.33
CA VAL A 149 15.60 -13.95 4.26
C VAL A 149 16.09 -13.66 5.68
N VAL A 150 17.08 -14.42 6.17
CA VAL A 150 17.61 -14.25 7.53
C VAL A 150 18.22 -12.85 7.70
N THR A 151 19.01 -12.37 6.74
CA THR A 151 19.60 -11.03 6.79
C THR A 151 18.52 -9.96 6.79
N LEU A 152 17.52 -10.03 5.90
CA LEU A 152 16.44 -9.05 5.85
C LEU A 152 15.61 -9.03 7.13
N GLU A 153 15.37 -10.19 7.75
CA GLU A 153 14.63 -10.27 9.02
C GLU A 153 15.42 -9.77 10.23
N GLN A 154 16.74 -9.64 10.11
CA GLN A 154 17.60 -9.06 11.13
C GLN A 154 17.68 -7.53 11.02
N ILE A 155 17.36 -6.96 9.85
CA ILE A 155 17.30 -5.51 9.68
C ILE A 155 16.05 -4.99 10.41
N PRO A 156 16.22 -4.14 11.43
CA PRO A 156 15.11 -3.65 12.22
C PRO A 156 14.26 -2.67 11.41
N ILE A 157 12.93 -2.79 11.52
CA ILE A 157 11.99 -1.86 10.89
C ILE A 157 11.94 -0.53 11.64
N ALA A 158 12.49 -0.39 12.84
CA ALA A 158 12.52 0.86 13.59
C ALA A 158 13.76 0.90 14.50
N ASN A 159 14.06 2.07 15.10
CA ASN A 159 15.20 2.25 16.01
C ASN A 159 15.18 1.39 17.29
N ASP A 160 14.13 0.61 17.52
CA ASP A 160 14.06 -0.29 18.67
C ASP A 160 14.82 -1.61 18.41
N CYS A 161 15.67 -1.98 19.36
CA CYS A 161 16.56 -3.15 19.38
C CYS A 161 15.85 -4.53 19.37
N LEU A 162 14.55 -4.59 19.02
CA LEU A 162 13.77 -5.81 19.06
C LEU A 162 13.74 -6.50 17.69
N LYS A 163 14.65 -7.47 17.57
CA LYS A 163 14.74 -8.44 16.49
C LYS A 163 13.39 -9.14 16.27
N LYS A 164 13.15 -9.51 15.01
CA LYS A 164 12.19 -10.49 14.47
C LYS A 164 10.91 -9.93 13.87
N TRP A 165 10.97 -9.80 12.54
CA TRP A 165 9.83 -9.87 11.62
C TRP A 165 8.96 -11.12 11.84
N GLU A 166 9.54 -12.23 12.31
CA GLU A 166 8.89 -13.55 12.39
C GLU A 166 7.68 -13.63 13.34
N ASN A 167 7.58 -12.74 14.34
CA ASN A 167 6.50 -12.80 15.33
C ASN A 167 5.38 -11.79 15.09
N VAL A 168 5.44 -10.99 14.02
CA VAL A 168 4.56 -9.82 13.87
C VAL A 168 3.34 -10.12 13.01
N CYS A 169 3.38 -11.10 12.12
CA CYS A 169 2.32 -11.31 11.13
C CYS A 169 1.96 -12.79 10.94
N SER A 170 0.70 -13.12 11.21
CA SER A 170 0.09 -14.40 10.86
C SER A 170 0.18 -14.72 9.35
N GLU A 171 0.10 -16.00 8.97
CA GLU A 171 0.10 -16.42 7.56
C GLU A 171 -0.97 -15.70 6.73
N LYS A 172 -2.14 -15.43 7.34
CA LYS A 172 -3.21 -14.66 6.72
C LYS A 172 -2.75 -13.23 6.38
N ALA A 173 -2.04 -12.56 7.29
CA ALA A 173 -1.51 -11.22 7.06
C ALA A 173 -0.47 -11.23 5.93
N ASN A 174 0.41 -12.22 5.90
CA ASN A 174 1.42 -12.37 4.85
C ASN A 174 0.77 -12.61 3.46
N ARG A 175 -0.34 -13.35 3.40
CA ARG A 175 -1.13 -13.53 2.16
C ARG A 175 -1.83 -12.25 1.71
N ILE A 176 -2.24 -11.38 2.64
CA ILE A 176 -2.82 -10.07 2.33
C ILE A 176 -1.73 -9.17 1.79
N TYR A 177 -0.56 -9.14 2.43
CA TYR A 177 0.61 -8.41 1.93
C TYR A 177 0.98 -8.83 0.50
N ALA A 178 1.10 -10.14 0.23
CA ALA A 178 1.36 -10.63 -1.12
C ALA A 178 0.28 -10.22 -2.14
N MET A 179 -0.99 -10.19 -1.74
CA MET A 179 -2.08 -9.71 -2.60
C MET A 179 -1.92 -8.22 -2.93
N ASP A 180 -1.56 -7.38 -1.95
CA ASP A 180 -1.31 -5.96 -2.17
C ASP A 180 -0.19 -5.74 -3.20
N LEU A 181 0.92 -6.50 -3.08
CA LEU A 181 2.00 -6.44 -4.07
C LEU A 181 1.53 -6.84 -5.46
N VAL A 182 0.71 -7.90 -5.57
CA VAL A 182 0.15 -8.33 -6.86
C VAL A 182 -0.72 -7.25 -7.48
N GLN A 183 -1.61 -6.65 -6.69
CA GLN A 183 -2.50 -5.57 -7.14
C GLN A 183 -1.71 -4.34 -7.56
N MET A 184 -0.62 -4.02 -6.87
CA MET A 184 0.13 -2.82 -7.14
C MET A 184 1.04 -2.96 -8.36
N TYR A 185 1.74 -4.09 -8.50
CA TYR A 185 2.77 -4.26 -9.53
C TYR A 185 2.33 -5.03 -10.78
N PHE A 186 1.21 -5.75 -10.72
CA PHE A 186 0.77 -6.60 -11.83
C PHE A 186 -0.66 -6.33 -12.30
N SER A 187 -1.38 -5.35 -11.73
CA SER A 187 -2.74 -5.00 -12.14
C SER A 187 -2.86 -4.54 -13.60
N TRP A 188 -1.79 -3.98 -14.17
CA TRP A 188 -1.73 -3.59 -15.57
C TRP A 188 -1.93 -4.79 -16.53
N CYS A 189 -1.52 -5.99 -16.11
CA CYS A 189 -1.69 -7.22 -16.90
C CYS A 189 -2.80 -8.12 -16.34
N LEU A 190 -2.86 -8.29 -15.01
CA LEU A 190 -3.83 -9.12 -14.32
C LEU A 190 -5.01 -8.26 -13.85
N ARG A 191 -5.98 -8.06 -14.74
CA ARG A 191 -7.10 -7.13 -14.49
C ARG A 191 -8.17 -7.69 -13.53
N THR A 192 -8.29 -9.01 -13.44
CA THR A 192 -9.33 -9.65 -12.61
C THR A 192 -8.78 -10.12 -11.27
N TYR A 193 -9.63 -10.05 -10.23
CA TYR A 193 -9.28 -10.57 -8.90
C TYR A 193 -8.89 -12.05 -8.93
N LYS A 194 -9.51 -12.86 -9.80
CA LYS A 194 -9.18 -14.29 -9.95
C LYS A 194 -7.75 -14.50 -10.48
N GLN A 195 -7.33 -13.74 -11.49
CA GLN A 195 -5.96 -13.80 -12.02
C GLN A 195 -4.93 -13.39 -10.94
N GLN A 196 -5.20 -12.28 -10.26
CA GLN A 196 -4.35 -11.75 -9.19
C GLN A 196 -4.22 -12.77 -8.05
N ARG A 197 -5.32 -13.42 -7.67
CA ARG A 197 -5.33 -14.50 -6.68
C ARG A 197 -4.43 -15.67 -7.06
N ILE A 198 -4.46 -16.11 -8.32
CA ILE A 198 -3.60 -17.20 -8.80
C ILE A 198 -2.13 -16.80 -8.68
N LEU A 199 -1.75 -15.59 -9.16
CA LEU A 199 -0.36 -15.13 -9.05
C LEU A 199 0.08 -15.00 -7.59
N ARG A 200 -0.78 -14.47 -6.72
CA ARG A 200 -0.53 -14.37 -5.28
C ARG A 200 -0.26 -15.75 -4.66
N ASP A 201 -1.07 -16.75 -4.99
CA ASP A 201 -0.90 -18.11 -4.49
C ASP A 201 0.43 -18.74 -5.00
N ILE A 202 0.83 -18.45 -6.25
CA ILE A 202 2.14 -18.85 -6.80
C ILE A 202 3.29 -18.20 -6.03
N ILE A 203 3.26 -16.88 -5.81
CA ILE A 203 4.31 -16.17 -5.07
C ILE A 203 4.46 -16.73 -3.65
N VAL A 204 3.34 -16.94 -2.96
CA VAL A 204 3.33 -17.52 -1.61
C VAL A 204 3.90 -18.95 -1.61
N ALA A 205 3.56 -19.76 -2.61
CA ALA A 205 4.13 -21.11 -2.75
C ALA A 205 5.63 -21.08 -3.03
N MET A 206 6.10 -20.16 -3.88
CA MET A 206 7.53 -19.98 -4.15
C MET A 206 8.31 -19.57 -2.90
N ALA A 207 7.74 -18.67 -2.07
CA ALA A 207 8.33 -18.30 -0.78
C ALA A 207 8.40 -19.51 0.17
N GLN A 208 7.30 -20.26 0.29
CA GLN A 208 7.26 -21.45 1.15
C GLN A 208 8.29 -22.51 0.71
N LEU A 209 8.40 -22.77 -0.60
CA LEU A 209 9.32 -23.77 -1.16
C LEU A 209 10.78 -23.35 -1.05
N SER A 210 11.08 -22.07 -1.26
CA SER A 210 12.47 -21.58 -1.29
C SER A 210 13.03 -21.27 0.10
N CYS A 211 12.15 -20.88 1.03
CA CYS A 211 12.55 -20.35 2.33
C CYS A 211 12.05 -21.20 3.51
N GLY A 212 11.18 -22.18 3.28
CA GLY A 212 10.54 -22.99 4.32
C GLY A 212 9.44 -22.27 5.11
N LYS A 213 9.15 -21.00 4.78
CA LYS A 213 8.17 -20.15 5.48
C LYS A 213 7.59 -19.07 4.58
N THR A 214 6.50 -18.46 5.03
CA THR A 214 5.77 -17.38 4.34
C THR A 214 5.74 -16.11 5.18
N SER A 215 6.91 -15.55 5.50
CA SER A 215 7.03 -14.22 6.13
C SER A 215 7.06 -13.09 5.08
N ILE A 216 6.87 -11.84 5.50
CA ILE A 216 7.02 -10.67 4.62
C ILE A 216 8.41 -10.67 3.95
N ALA A 217 9.47 -10.92 4.73
CA ALA A 217 10.82 -11.02 4.20
C ALA A 217 10.96 -12.15 3.17
N ALA A 218 10.38 -13.34 3.42
CA ALA A 218 10.38 -14.43 2.45
C ALA A 218 9.64 -14.05 1.15
N ILE A 219 8.52 -13.33 1.25
CA ILE A 219 7.78 -12.81 0.09
C ILE A 219 8.62 -11.80 -0.68
N GLU A 220 9.27 -10.86 0.00
CA GLU A 220 10.11 -9.82 -0.62
C GLU A 220 11.34 -10.40 -1.31
N VAL A 221 12.03 -11.33 -0.66
CA VAL A 221 13.14 -12.07 -1.26
C VAL A 221 12.66 -12.86 -2.48
N THR A 222 11.48 -13.48 -2.41
CA THR A 222 10.90 -14.20 -3.55
C THR A 222 10.60 -13.26 -4.71
N MET A 223 10.00 -12.11 -4.42
CA MET A 223 9.72 -11.06 -5.41
C MET A 223 11.00 -10.53 -6.06
N HIS A 224 12.07 -10.38 -5.28
CA HIS A 224 13.36 -9.89 -5.74
C HIS A 224 14.10 -10.95 -6.58
N CYS A 225 14.37 -12.12 -6.02
CA CYS A 225 15.19 -13.16 -6.65
C CYS A 225 14.47 -13.84 -7.83
N PHE A 226 13.16 -14.04 -7.76
CA PHE A 226 12.39 -14.74 -8.80
C PHE A 226 11.60 -13.80 -9.71
N ARG A 227 11.96 -12.50 -9.78
CA ARG A 227 11.25 -11.49 -10.58
C ARG A 227 10.95 -11.95 -12.00
N ARG A 228 11.92 -12.58 -12.68
CA ARG A 228 11.75 -13.10 -14.05
C ARG A 228 10.71 -14.22 -14.12
N THR A 229 10.80 -15.19 -13.21
CA THR A 229 9.88 -16.33 -13.13
C THR A 229 8.45 -15.87 -12.80
N ILE A 230 8.30 -14.96 -11.83
CA ILE A 230 7.00 -14.36 -11.47
C ILE A 230 6.39 -13.63 -12.66
N THR A 231 7.21 -12.86 -13.40
CA THR A 231 6.78 -12.17 -14.63
C THR A 231 6.30 -13.17 -15.69
N HIS A 232 6.97 -14.32 -15.80
CA HIS A 232 6.57 -15.38 -16.73
C HIS A 232 5.21 -15.99 -16.35
N TYR A 233 5.02 -16.35 -15.08
CA TYR A 233 3.72 -16.84 -14.59
C TYR A 233 2.61 -15.82 -14.80
N MET A 234 2.87 -14.54 -14.53
CA MET A 234 1.92 -13.46 -14.79
C MET A 234 1.48 -13.45 -16.26
N ARG A 235 2.42 -13.54 -17.21
CA ARG A 235 2.11 -13.59 -18.65
C ARG A 235 1.30 -14.83 -19.00
N MET A 236 1.70 -16.00 -18.50
CA MET A 236 0.95 -17.25 -18.73
C MET A 236 -0.49 -17.16 -18.23
N ILE A 237 -0.71 -16.61 -17.03
CA ILE A 237 -2.05 -16.40 -16.47
C ILE A 237 -2.86 -15.45 -17.36
N ALA A 238 -2.27 -14.32 -17.77
CA ALA A 238 -2.96 -13.36 -18.63
C ALA A 238 -3.38 -14.01 -19.96
N THR A 239 -2.45 -14.69 -20.62
CA THR A 239 -2.65 -15.39 -21.89
C THR A 239 -3.71 -16.50 -21.76
N TYR A 240 -3.64 -17.34 -20.73
CA TYR A 240 -4.63 -18.40 -20.49
C TYR A 240 -6.05 -17.85 -20.39
N PHE A 241 -6.25 -16.75 -19.65
CA PHE A 241 -7.58 -16.17 -19.46
C PHE A 241 -8.12 -15.50 -20.73
N VAL A 242 -7.25 -14.96 -21.59
CA VAL A 242 -7.65 -14.46 -22.91
C VAL A 242 -8.12 -15.63 -23.77
N PHE A 243 -7.30 -16.68 -23.92
CA PHE A 243 -7.66 -17.86 -24.71
C PHE A 243 -8.93 -18.55 -24.20
N HIS A 244 -9.09 -18.68 -22.88
CA HIS A 244 -10.27 -19.30 -22.29
C HIS A 244 -11.56 -18.51 -22.56
N LYS A 245 -11.46 -17.18 -22.62
CA LYS A 245 -12.59 -16.31 -22.96
C LYS A 245 -12.99 -16.47 -24.42
N GLU A 246 -12.01 -16.48 -25.34
CA GLU A 246 -12.23 -16.68 -26.77
C GLU A 246 -12.85 -18.05 -27.05
N LEU A 247 -12.31 -19.12 -26.45
CA LEU A 247 -12.87 -20.47 -26.59
C LEU A 247 -14.33 -20.53 -26.16
N LYS A 248 -14.68 -19.94 -25.00
CA LYS A 248 -16.07 -19.88 -24.54
C LYS A 248 -16.98 -19.16 -25.52
N TYR A 249 -16.52 -18.08 -26.14
CA TYR A 249 -17.29 -17.35 -27.14
C TYR A 249 -17.55 -18.21 -28.38
N VAL A 250 -16.50 -18.87 -28.90
CA VAL A 250 -16.62 -19.78 -30.05
C VAL A 250 -17.59 -20.93 -29.75
N TYR A 251 -17.50 -21.54 -28.57
CA TYR A 251 -18.42 -22.60 -28.17
C TYR A 251 -19.87 -22.12 -28.06
N ALA A 252 -20.11 -20.93 -27.50
CA ALA A 252 -21.45 -20.35 -27.40
C ALA A 252 -22.04 -20.04 -28.78
N TYR A 253 -21.26 -19.41 -29.66
CA TYR A 253 -21.67 -19.10 -31.04
C TYR A 253 -22.04 -20.36 -31.83
N ASN A 254 -21.19 -21.39 -31.78
CA ASN A 254 -21.43 -22.66 -32.48
C ASN A 254 -22.71 -23.34 -31.98
N LYS A 255 -22.98 -23.28 -30.67
CA LYS A 255 -24.20 -23.84 -30.07
C LYS A 255 -25.46 -23.10 -30.58
N GLU A 256 -25.45 -21.78 -30.61
CA GLU A 256 -26.57 -20.98 -31.13
C GLU A 256 -26.80 -21.21 -32.63
N GLU A 257 -25.74 -21.42 -33.40
CA GLU A 257 -25.85 -21.75 -34.82
C GLU A 257 -26.45 -23.15 -35.05
N GLU A 258 -26.08 -24.14 -34.24
CA GLU A 258 -26.71 -25.46 -34.27
C GLU A 258 -28.20 -25.41 -33.93
N GLU A 259 -28.59 -24.63 -32.92
CA GLU A 259 -29.99 -24.45 -32.53
C GLU A 259 -30.80 -23.79 -33.67
N ARG A 260 -30.28 -22.72 -34.29
CA ARG A 260 -30.91 -22.11 -35.47
C ARG A 260 -31.05 -23.07 -36.66
N ARG A 261 -30.05 -23.94 -36.89
CA ARG A 261 -30.13 -24.97 -37.94
C ARG A 261 -31.20 -26.02 -37.64
N LYS A 262 -31.36 -26.42 -36.37
CA LYS A 262 -32.41 -27.36 -35.93
C LYS A 262 -33.81 -26.76 -36.10
N GLU A 263 -33.99 -25.49 -35.74
CA GLU A 263 -35.27 -24.78 -35.92
C GLU A 263 -35.65 -24.61 -37.39
N LYS A 264 -34.71 -24.20 -38.26
CA LYS A 264 -34.96 -24.13 -39.71
C LYS A 264 -35.40 -25.48 -40.28
N LYS A 265 -34.75 -26.58 -39.88
CA LYS A 265 -35.16 -27.93 -40.30
C LYS A 265 -36.57 -28.29 -39.84
N LYS A 266 -36.94 -27.96 -38.60
CA LYS A 266 -38.31 -28.19 -38.09
C LYS A 266 -39.36 -27.37 -38.85
N GLY A 267 -39.07 -26.11 -39.17
CA GLY A 267 -39.96 -25.25 -39.95
C GLY A 267 -40.21 -25.78 -41.36
N ILE A 268 -39.17 -26.29 -42.04
CA ILE A 268 -39.29 -26.90 -43.37
C ILE A 268 -40.14 -28.17 -43.32
N LEU A 269 -39.93 -29.03 -42.30
CA LEU A 269 -40.69 -30.26 -42.11
C LEU A 269 -42.18 -30.01 -41.84
N MET A 270 -42.54 -28.92 -41.15
CA MET A 270 -43.94 -28.54 -40.91
C MET A 270 -44.65 -27.95 -42.13
N GLN A 271 -43.93 -27.49 -43.16
CA GLN A 271 -44.53 -26.96 -44.40
C GLN A 271 -44.77 -28.05 -45.47
N MET A 272 -44.27 -29.27 -45.25
CA MET A 272 -44.34 -30.38 -46.19
C MET A 272 -45.34 -31.49 -45.80
N GLY A 273 -46.08 -31.31 -44.69
CA GLY A 273 -47.16 -32.20 -44.25
C GLY A 273 -48.48 -31.46 -44.18
#